data_AF-A0A9C8DHT5-F1
#
_entry.id   AF-A0A9C8DHT5-F1
#
_cell.length_a   1.000
_cell.length_b   1.000
_cell.length_c   1.000
_cell.angle_alpha   90.00
_cell.angle_beta   90.00
_cell.angle_gamma   90.00
#
_symmetry.space_group_name_H-M   'P 1'
#
loop_
_entity.id
_entity.type
_entity.pdbx_description
1 polymer ?
#
loop_
_entity_poly.entity_id
_entity_poly.type
_entity_poly.pdbx_seq_one_letter_code
_entity_poly.pdbx_strand_id
1 'polypeptide(L)'
;MAQSIREQLMVQALQKSIVSDVTVSGDDIQAYYNAHKADYKNDDGTIKPLSDVSTSIHDTLLNKAKGDRWNKWFKDVKSAADIKVLF
;
A
#
# COMPACT_ATOMS: atom_id res chain seq x y z
N MET A 1 -17.38 -11.43 -21.84
CA MET A 1 -17.03 -9.99 -21.79
C MET A 1 -17.72 -9.27 -20.62
N ALA A 2 -19.06 -9.28 -20.49
CA ALA A 2 -19.72 -8.59 -19.37
C ALA A 2 -19.45 -9.22 -17.98
N GLN A 3 -19.37 -10.55 -17.90
CA GLN A 3 -19.13 -11.28 -16.64
C GLN A 3 -17.74 -11.00 -16.04
N SER A 4 -16.70 -10.94 -16.87
CA SER A 4 -15.33 -10.66 -16.43
C SER A 4 -15.15 -9.22 -15.91
N ILE A 5 -15.85 -8.24 -16.48
CA ILE A 5 -15.82 -6.85 -15.98
C ILE A 5 -16.51 -6.77 -14.60
N ARG A 6 -17.65 -7.44 -14.42
CA ARG A 6 -18.35 -7.48 -13.15
C ARG A 6 -17.48 -8.07 -12.04
N GLU A 7 -16.82 -9.19 -12.30
CA GLU A 7 -15.93 -9.85 -11.35
C GLU A 7 -14.74 -8.95 -10.96
N GLN A 8 -14.14 -8.26 -11.93
CA GLN A 8 -13.08 -7.29 -11.66
C GLN A 8 -13.56 -6.13 -10.78
N LEU A 9 -14.74 -5.57 -11.05
CA LEU A 9 -15.32 -4.49 -10.23
C LEU A 9 -15.63 -4.97 -8.80
N MET A 10 -16.08 -6.22 -8.63
CA MET A 10 -16.31 -6.80 -7.31
C MET A 10 -15.01 -6.94 -6.51
N VAL A 11 -13.93 -7.42 -7.14
CA VAL A 11 -12.61 -7.52 -6.49
C VAL A 11 -12.07 -6.13 -6.13
N GLN A 12 -12.22 -5.14 -7.01
CA GLN A 12 -11.80 -3.77 -6.72
C GLN A 12 -12.58 -3.16 -5.55
N ALA A 13 -13.90 -3.35 -5.50
CA ALA A 13 -14.73 -2.89 -4.39
C ALA A 13 -14.34 -3.57 -3.06
N LEU A 14 -14.09 -4.88 -3.10
CA LEU A 14 -13.62 -5.64 -1.94
C LEU A 14 -12.26 -5.13 -1.47
N GLN A 15 -11.29 -5.00 -2.38
CA GLN A 15 -9.96 -4.47 -2.05
C GLN A 15 -10.07 -3.09 -1.40
N LYS A 16 -10.87 -2.19 -1.97
CA LYS A 16 -11.14 -0.86 -1.39
C LYS A 16 -11.70 -0.96 0.02
N SER A 17 -12.62 -1.88 0.28
CA SER A 17 -13.19 -2.09 1.62
C SER A 17 -12.14 -2.59 2.62
N ILE A 18 -11.32 -3.56 2.23
CA ILE A 18 -10.33 -4.21 3.10
C ILE A 18 -9.20 -3.26 3.53
N VAL A 19 -8.91 -2.24 2.71
CA VAL A 19 -7.80 -1.31 2.94
C VAL A 19 -8.27 0.10 3.33
N SER A 20 -9.57 0.28 3.58
CA SER A 20 -10.19 1.59 3.82
C SER A 20 -9.78 2.24 5.14
N ASP A 21 -9.43 1.42 6.13
CA ASP A 21 -9.00 1.80 7.48
C ASP A 21 -7.48 2.03 7.60
N VAL A 22 -6.72 1.80 6.52
CA VAL A 22 -5.27 1.97 6.52
C VAL A 22 -4.92 3.45 6.46
N THR A 23 -4.16 3.90 7.46
CA THR A 23 -3.65 5.27 7.59
C THR A 23 -2.15 5.27 7.84
N VAL A 24 -1.48 6.39 7.54
CA VAL A 24 -0.07 6.63 7.85
C VAL A 24 0.02 7.83 8.77
N SER A 25 0.77 7.71 9.86
CA SER A 25 0.95 8.82 10.82
C SER A 25 2.05 9.79 10.38
N GLY A 26 2.05 10.99 10.95
CA GLY A 26 3.15 11.95 10.77
C GLY A 26 4.49 11.40 11.27
N ASP A 27 4.46 10.61 12.35
CA ASP A 27 5.65 9.98 12.93
C ASP A 27 6.24 8.93 11.98
N ASP A 28 5.40 8.15 11.28
CA ASP A 28 5.84 7.18 10.27
C ASP A 28 6.53 7.87 9.09
N ILE A 29 5.98 9.01 8.65
CA ILE A 29 6.56 9.83 7.58
C ILE A 29 7.93 10.38 8.02
N GLN A 30 8.01 10.92 9.23
CA GLN A 30 9.25 11.47 9.78
C GLN A 30 10.32 10.38 9.95
N ALA A 31 9.94 9.21 10.46
CA ALA A 31 10.83 8.06 10.61
C ALA A 31 11.34 7.57 9.26
N TYR A 32 10.46 7.43 8.26
CA TYR A 32 10.83 7.02 6.91
C TYR A 32 11.80 8.01 6.26
N TYR A 33 11.52 9.31 6.35
CA TYR A 33 12.40 10.35 5.83
C TYR A 33 13.79 10.32 6.47
N ASN A 34 13.86 10.14 7.80
CA ASN A 34 15.14 10.08 8.50
C ASN A 34 15.96 8.84 8.09
N ALA A 35 15.30 7.70 7.88
CA ALA A 35 15.94 6.47 7.44
C ALA A 35 16.41 6.51 5.97
N HIS A 36 15.72 7.28 5.12
CA HIS A 36 15.98 7.37 3.67
C HIS A 36 16.50 8.74 3.25
N LYS A 37 17.08 9.50 4.19
CA LYS A 37 17.45 10.91 3.96
C LYS A 37 18.41 11.10 2.78
N ALA A 38 19.26 10.10 2.53
CA ALA A 38 20.19 10.10 1.41
C ALA A 38 19.49 10.07 0.04
N ASP A 39 18.30 9.46 -0.05
CA ASP A 39 17.52 9.34 -1.30
C ASP A 39 16.91 10.69 -1.72
N TYR A 40 16.88 11.66 -0.81
CA TYR A 40 16.37 13.01 -1.04
C TYR A 40 17.45 14.05 -1.28
N LYS A 41 18.68 13.60 -1.59
CA LYS A 41 19.79 14.48 -1.96
C LYS A 41 19.62 14.99 -3.39
N ASN A 42 19.75 16.30 -3.57
CA ASN A 42 19.81 16.97 -4.86
C ASN A 42 21.20 16.84 -5.49
N ASP A 43 21.30 17.15 -6.78
CA ASP A 43 22.55 17.12 -7.54
C ASP A 43 23.60 18.10 -6.99
N ASP A 44 23.16 19.21 -6.38
CA ASP A 44 24.01 20.20 -5.71
C ASP A 44 24.49 19.77 -4.31
N GLY A 45 24.04 18.61 -3.85
CA GLY A 45 24.39 18.02 -2.56
C GLY A 45 23.51 18.45 -1.38
N THR A 46 22.53 19.32 -1.59
CA THR A 46 21.54 19.69 -0.56
C THR A 46 20.50 18.58 -0.36
N ILE A 47 19.95 18.46 0.85
CA ILE A 47 18.86 17.50 1.13
C ILE A 47 17.53 18.23 1.03
N LYS A 48 16.57 17.71 0.24
CA LYS A 48 15.20 18.24 0.17
C LYS A 48 14.56 18.17 1.56
N PRO A 49 13.97 19.27 2.08
CA PRO A 49 13.35 19.27 3.39
C PRO A 49 12.12 18.35 3.43
N LEU A 50 11.75 17.90 4.63
CA LEU A 50 10.61 16.99 4.80
C LEU A 50 9.31 17.57 4.24
N SER A 51 9.09 18.87 4.33
CA SER A 51 7.92 19.55 3.76
C SER A 51 7.71 19.22 2.28
N ASP A 52 8.81 19.15 1.53
CA ASP A 52 8.78 19.02 0.07
C ASP A 52 8.53 17.59 -0.38
N VAL A 53 8.82 16.61 0.49
CA VAL A 53 8.72 15.18 0.17
C VAL A 53 7.67 14.45 1.01
N SER A 54 7.09 15.10 2.02
CA SER A 54 6.14 14.50 2.98
C SER A 54 4.94 13.84 2.32
N THR A 55 4.29 14.50 1.36
CA THR A 55 3.15 13.94 0.61
C THR A 55 3.54 12.70 -0.20
N SER A 56 4.71 12.74 -0.86
CA SER A 56 5.22 11.61 -1.64
C SER A 56 5.54 10.40 -0.74
N ILE A 57 6.15 10.67 0.43
CA ILE A 57 6.42 9.66 1.45
C ILE A 57 5.11 9.08 1.98
N HIS A 58 4.15 9.93 2.34
CA HIS A 58 2.83 9.51 2.81
C HIS A 58 2.17 8.56 1.79
N ASP A 59 2.11 8.93 0.52
CA ASP A 59 1.47 8.12 -0.51
C ASP A 59 2.20 6.80 -0.74
N THR A 60 3.54 6.82 -0.69
CA THR A 60 4.38 5.62 -0.77
C THR A 60 4.08 4.66 0.39
N LEU A 61 4.10 5.18 1.62
CA LEU A 61 3.81 4.41 2.82
C LEU A 61 2.37 3.89 2.83
N LEU A 62 1.41 4.72 2.40
CA LEU A 62 0.00 4.37 2.36
C LEU A 62 -0.24 3.24 1.35
N ASN A 63 0.32 3.36 0.14
CA ASN A 63 0.20 2.34 -0.89
C ASN A 63 0.85 1.02 -0.45
N LYS A 64 2.03 1.11 0.18
CA LYS A 64 2.69 -0.07 0.75
C LYS A 64 1.82 -0.74 1.82
N ALA A 65 1.32 0.03 2.80
CA ALA A 65 0.51 -0.49 3.89
C ALA A 65 -0.81 -1.11 3.39
N LYS A 66 -1.46 -0.50 2.39
CA LYS A 66 -2.65 -1.06 1.73
C LYS A 66 -2.33 -2.38 1.03
N GLY A 67 -1.20 -2.46 0.33
CA GLY A 67 -0.72 -3.69 -0.29
C GLY A 67 -0.46 -4.81 0.73
N ASP A 68 0.22 -4.49 1.83
CA ASP A 68 0.50 -5.42 2.90
C ASP A 68 -0.79 -5.94 3.57
N ARG A 69 -1.76 -5.04 3.81
CA ARG A 69 -3.09 -5.38 4.35
C ARG A 69 -3.86 -6.32 3.43
N TRP A 70 -3.91 -6.02 2.13
CA TRP A 70 -4.56 -6.87 1.13
C TRP A 70 -3.90 -8.25 1.05
N ASN A 71 -2.57 -8.30 0.96
CA ASN A 71 -1.81 -9.54 0.88
C ASN A 71 -2.01 -10.41 2.11
N LYS A 72 -2.06 -9.81 3.30
CA LYS A 72 -2.36 -10.50 4.55
C LYS A 72 -3.77 -11.07 4.53
N TRP A 73 -4.77 -10.25 4.23
CA TRP A 73 -6.17 -10.69 4.13
C TRP A 73 -6.32 -11.85 3.15
N PHE A 74 -5.72 -11.74 1.97
CA PHE A 74 -5.81 -12.78 0.94
C PHE A 74 -5.18 -14.10 1.39
N LYS A 75 -4.01 -14.04 2.06
CA LYS A 75 -3.37 -15.23 2.66
C LYS A 75 -4.26 -15.86 3.71
N ASP A 76 -4.80 -15.07 4.63
CA ASP A 76 -5.63 -15.56 5.74
C ASP A 76 -6.91 -16.24 5.21
N VAL A 77 -7.58 -15.65 4.21
CA VAL A 77 -8.76 -16.24 3.56
C VAL A 77 -8.40 -17.49 2.76
N LYS A 78 -7.30 -17.46 1.99
CA LYS A 78 -6.86 -18.62 1.20
C LYS A 78 -6.54 -19.83 2.10
N SER A 79 -5.89 -19.60 3.24
CA SER A 79 -5.57 -20.66 4.20
C SER A 79 -6.81 -21.21 4.91
N ALA A 80 -7.86 -20.39 5.09
CA ALA A 80 -9.11 -20.82 5.70
C ALA A 80 -10.05 -21.55 4.72
N ALA A 81 -9.82 -21.42 3.40
CA ALA A 81 -10.66 -22.03 2.40
C ALA A 81 -10.30 -23.51 2.17
N ASP A 82 -11.28 -24.41 2.26
CA ASP A 82 -11.14 -25.81 1.82
C ASP A 82 -11.20 -25.89 0.28
N ILE A 83 -10.09 -25.56 -0.38
CA ILE A 83 -10.00 -25.56 -1.84
C ILE A 83 -9.65 -26.97 -2.32
N LYS A 84 -10.64 -27.66 -2.91
CA LYS A 84 -10.44 -28.92 -3.63
C LYS A 84 -10.36 -28.67 -5.13
N VAL A 85 -9.18 -28.89 -5.71
CA VAL A 85 -9.00 -28.88 -7.17
C VAL A 85 -9.39 -30.26 -7.70
N LEU A 86 -10.45 -30.33 -8.49
CA LEU A 86 -10.87 -31.55 -9.17
C LEU A 86 -10.18 -31.62 -10.54
N PHE A 87 -9.53 -32.75 -10.81
CA PHE A 87 -8.90 -33.08 -12.10
C PHE A 87 -9.80 -34.05 -12.87
#